data_AF-A0A0F5PYJ0-F1
#
_entry.id   AF-A0A0F5PYJ0-F1
#
_cell.length_a   1.000
_cell.length_b   1.000
_cell.length_c   1.000
_cell.angle_alpha   90.00
_cell.angle_beta   90.00
_cell.angle_gamma   90.00
#
_symmetry.space_group_name_H-M   'P 1'
#
loop_
_entity.id
_entity.type
_entity.pdbx_description
1 polymer ?
#
loop_
_entity_poly.entity_id
_entity_poly.type
_entity_poly.pdbx_seq_one_letter_code
_entity_poly.pdbx_strand_id
1 'polypeptide(L)'
;MSAAIRHIHYKPASEELSIWFAPEGRRYKYFDVPEFLYEALRDAESRGRFFNHSIRGRFECELVEPPKQCNRSPHVLRRAS
;
A
#
# COMPACT_ATOMS: atom_id res chain seq x y z
N MET A 1 7.22 -16.58 1.94
CA MET A 1 6.45 -15.70 2.86
C MET A 1 5.39 -15.00 2.02
N SER A 2 4.11 -15.36 2.13
CA SER A 2 3.06 -14.73 1.33
C SER A 2 2.69 -13.40 2.00
N ALA A 3 2.95 -12.28 1.33
CA ALA A 3 2.58 -10.96 1.84
C ALA A 3 1.14 -10.67 1.41
N ALA A 4 0.23 -10.48 2.37
CA ALA A 4 -1.15 -10.11 2.08
C ALA A 4 -1.22 -8.63 1.67
N ILE A 5 -1.30 -8.39 0.36
CA ILE A 5 -1.48 -7.04 -0.19
C ILE A 5 -2.96 -6.67 -0.12
N ARG A 6 -3.28 -5.64 0.66
CA ARG A 6 -4.65 -5.14 0.82
C ARG A 6 -5.02 -4.14 -0.26
N HIS A 7 -4.09 -3.26 -0.59
CA HIS A 7 -4.32 -2.17 -1.54
C HIS A 7 -3.02 -1.86 -2.30
N ILE A 8 -3.15 -1.43 -3.54
CA ILE A 8 -2.05 -0.95 -4.39
C ILE A 8 -2.48 0.36 -5.05
N HIS A 9 -1.53 1.26 -5.26
CA HIS A 9 -1.76 2.53 -5.94
C HIS A 9 -0.51 2.88 -6.74
N TYR A 10 -0.69 3.24 -7.99
CA TYR A 10 0.42 3.58 -8.88
C TYR A 10 0.31 5.01 -9.38
N LYS A 11 1.46 5.69 -9.50
CA LYS A 11 1.56 7.02 -10.08
C LYS A 11 2.48 6.96 -11.30
N PRO A 12 1.94 6.99 -12.53
CA PRO A 12 2.76 6.91 -13.75
C PRO A 12 3.69 8.12 -13.90
N ALA A 13 3.27 9.31 -13.44
CA ALA A 13 4.08 10.53 -13.55
C ALA A 13 5.41 10.49 -12.77
N SER A 14 5.52 9.61 -11.77
CA SER A 14 6.70 9.50 -10.90
C SER A 14 7.18 8.05 -10.76
N GLU A 15 6.62 7.13 -11.56
CA GLU A 15 6.86 5.69 -11.47
C GLU A 15 6.81 5.14 -10.04
N GLU A 16 5.91 5.70 -9.20
CA GLU A 16 5.81 5.40 -7.77
C GLU A 16 4.71 4.37 -7.54
N LEU A 17 5.08 3.20 -7.01
CA LEU A 17 4.15 2.16 -6.59
C LEU A 17 3.99 2.16 -5.06
N SER A 18 2.80 2.53 -4.58
CA SER A 18 2.42 2.44 -3.18
C SER A 18 1.67 1.14 -2.89
N ILE A 19 2.11 0.39 -1.88
CA ILE A 19 1.52 -0.89 -1.45
C ILE A 19 1.16 -0.83 0.03
N TRP A 20 -0.03 -1.29 0.37
CA TRP A 20 -0.48 -1.44 1.75
C TRP A 20 -0.54 -2.92 2.12
N PHE A 21 0.25 -3.31 3.11
CA PHE A 21 0.29 -4.69 3.61
C PHE A 21 -0.63 -4.88 4.83
N ALA A 22 -1.34 -6.00 4.88
CA ALA A 22 -2.13 -6.44 6.03
C ALA A 22 -1.28 -7.30 6.99
N PRO A 23 -1.66 -7.39 8.30
CA PRO A 23 -2.81 -6.77 8.94
C PRO A 23 -2.60 -5.32 9.40
N GLU A 24 -1.35 -4.90 9.64
CA GLU A 24 -1.04 -3.58 10.22
C GLU A 24 -1.37 -2.39 9.30
N GLY A 25 -1.56 -2.61 8.00
CA GLY A 25 -1.88 -1.54 7.06
C GLY A 25 -0.69 -0.63 6.73
N ARG A 26 0.55 -1.09 6.97
CA ARG A 26 1.77 -0.34 6.68
C ARG A 26 1.86 -0.02 5.18
N ARG A 27 2.17 1.23 4.86
CA ARG A 27 2.35 1.71 3.49
C ARG A 27 3.82 1.67 3.12
N TYR A 28 4.14 1.00 2.03
CA TYR A 28 5.45 1.03 1.41
C TYR A 28 5.35 1.72 0.07
N LYS A 29 6.32 2.59 -0.21
CA LYS A 29 6.50 3.18 -1.53
C LYS A 29 7.70 2.55 -2.21
N TYR A 30 7.53 2.20 -3.47
CA TYR A 30 8.57 1.74 -4.36
C TYR A 30 8.76 2.79 -5.45
N PHE A 31 10.01 3.14 -5.71
CA PHE A 31 10.40 4.09 -6.74
C PHE A 31 10.96 3.36 -7.97
N ASP A 32 10.98 4.05 -9.12
CA ASP A 32 11.44 3.51 -10.40
C ASP A 32 10.75 2.19 -10.80
N VAL A 33 9.44 2.08 -10.49
CA VAL A 33 8.64 0.91 -10.88
C VAL A 33 7.92 1.21 -12.19
N PRO A 34 8.25 0.51 -13.28
CA PRO A 34 7.58 0.70 -14.56
C PRO A 34 6.10 0.33 -14.50
N GLU A 35 5.29 0.97 -15.34
CA GLU A 35 3.85 0.75 -15.40
C GLU A 35 3.48 -0.71 -15.73
N PHE A 36 4.24 -1.37 -16.61
CA PHE A 36 4.01 -2.77 -16.96
C PHE A 36 4.13 -3.72 -15.75
N LEU A 37 4.98 -3.41 -14.75
CA LEU A 37 5.06 -4.20 -13.52
C LEU A 37 3.85 -3.99 -12.64
N TYR A 38 3.32 -2.77 -12.62
CA TYR A 38 2.07 -2.47 -11.92
C TYR A 38 0.89 -3.20 -12.56
N GLU A 39 0.76 -3.20 -13.89
CA GLU A 39 -0.28 -3.93 -14.60
C GLU A 39 -0.17 -5.44 -14.35
N ALA A 40 1.03 -6.00 -14.45
CA ALA A 40 1.27 -7.41 -14.15
C ALA A 40 0.96 -7.76 -12.67
N LEU A 41 1.29 -6.87 -11.72
CA LEU A 41 0.93 -7.05 -10.32
C LEU A 41 -0.59 -6.99 -10.10
N ARG A 42 -1.29 -6.12 -10.83
CA ARG A 42 -2.74 -5.94 -10.75
C ARG A 42 -3.49 -7.17 -11.25
N ASP A 43 -3.02 -7.76 -12.35
CA ASP A 43 -3.65 -8.91 -13.02
C ASP A 43 -3.19 -10.28 -12.48
N ALA A 44 -2.11 -10.32 -11.70
CA ALA A 44 -1.60 -11.56 -11.13
C ALA A 44 -2.62 -12.26 -10.20
N GLU A 45 -2.79 -13.57 -10.39
CA GLU A 45 -3.64 -14.43 -9.54
C GLU A 45 -3.28 -14.33 -8.05
N SER A 46 -1.99 -14.11 -7.76
CA SER A 46 -1.51 -13.86 -6.40
C SER A 46 -0.55 -12.67 -6.39
N ARG A 47 -1.11 -11.49 -6.12
CA ARG A 47 -0.36 -10.23 -5.98
C ARG A 47 0.84 -10.36 -5.04
N GLY A 48 0.65 -11.04 -3.91
CA GLY A 48 1.72 -11.27 -2.93
C GLY A 48 2.85 -12.14 -3.47
N ARG A 49 2.54 -13.17 -4.28
CA ARG A 49 3.57 -14.03 -4.90
C ARG A 49 4.34 -13.26 -5.98
N PHE A 50 3.62 -12.53 -6.85
CA PHE A 50 4.24 -11.71 -7.88
C PHE A 50 5.15 -10.64 -7.26
N PHE A 51 4.67 -9.91 -6.26
CA PHE A 51 5.46 -8.91 -5.55
C PHE A 51 6.76 -9.49 -4.97
N ASN A 52 6.69 -10.64 -4.30
CA ASN A 52 7.86 -11.27 -3.70
C ASN A 52 8.91 -11.73 -4.74
N HIS A 53 8.47 -12.11 -5.94
CA HIS A 53 9.35 -12.61 -6.98
C HIS A 53 9.90 -11.48 -7.87
N SER A 54 9.04 -10.51 -8.21
CA SER A 54 9.31 -9.51 -9.24
C SER A 54 9.75 -8.16 -8.70
N ILE A 55 9.41 -7.81 -7.44
CA ILE A 55 9.58 -6.44 -6.90
C ILE A 55 10.48 -6.44 -5.65
N ARG A 56 10.28 -7.40 -4.75
CA ARG A 56 11.00 -7.44 -3.46
C ARG A 56 12.52 -7.52 -3.67
N GLY A 57 13.24 -6.54 -3.13
CA GLY A 57 14.71 -6.47 -3.20
C GLY A 57 15.28 -6.05 -4.55
N ARG A 58 14.42 -5.66 -5.51
CA ARG A 58 14.84 -5.16 -6.83
C ARG A 58 14.66 -3.66 -7.01
N PHE A 59 13.77 -3.06 -6.22
CA PHE A 59 13.45 -1.62 -6.26
C PHE A 59 13.71 -0.99 -4.91
N GLU A 60 14.12 0.27 -4.93
CA GLU A 60 14.24 1.06 -3.71
C GLU A 60 12.87 1.22 -3.07
N CYS A 61 12.81 1.00 -1.76
CA CYS A 61 11.56 1.06 -1.03
C CYS A 61 11.68 1.85 0.26
N GLU A 62 10.68 2.69 0.50
CA GLU A 62 10.56 3.50 1.70
C GLU A 62 9.30 3.09 2.47
N LEU A 63 9.45 2.85 3.77
CA LEU A 63 8.31 2.69 4.67
C LEU A 63 7.75 4.07 4.97
N VAL A 64 6.52 4.31 4.50
CA VAL A 64 5.78 5.53 4.83
C VAL A 64 4.92 5.20 6.04
N GLU A 65 5.24 5.82 7.18
CA GLU A 65 4.39 5.71 8.35
C GLU A 65 2.96 6.12 7.98
N PRO A 66 1.94 5.34 8.36
CA PRO A 66 0.57 5.76 8.15
C PRO A 66 0.38 7.11 8.86
N PRO A 67 -0.30 8.10 8.25
CA PRO A 67 -0.66 9.30 8.97
C PRO A 67 -1.39 8.85 10.24
N LYS A 68 -0.93 9.31 11.41
CA LYS A 68 -1.58 9.05 12.70
C LYS A 68 -3.06 9.23 12.49
N GLN A 69 -3.83 8.15 12.53
CA GLN A 69 -5.27 8.23 12.43
C GLN A 69 -5.69 9.22 13.50
N CYS A 70 -6.20 10.37 13.07
CA CYS A 70 -6.79 11.31 14.01
C CYS A 70 -8.03 10.57 14.52
N ASN A 71 -7.96 10.08 15.76
CA ASN A 71 -9.12 9.63 16.51
C ASN A 71 -10.05 10.84 16.65
N ARG A 72 -10.80 11.16 15.59
CA ARG A 72 -11.97 12.02 15.64
C ARG A 72 -13.07 11.16 16.25
N SER A 73 -12.97 10.94 17.56
CA SER A 73 -14.11 10.60 18.39
C SER A 73 -15.16 11.69 18.15
N PRO A 74 -16.39 11.37 17.70
CA PRO A 74 -17.48 12.32 17.81
C PRO A 74 -17.76 12.51 19.30
N HIS A 75 -17.31 13.63 19.87
CA HIS A 75 -17.79 14.08 21.16
C HIS A 75 -19.30 14.33 21.07
N VAL A 76 -20.05 13.45 21.72
CA VAL A 76 -21.23 13.67 22.57
C VAL A 76 -22.07 14.92 22.24
N LEU A 77 -23.31 14.71 21.79
CA LEU A 77 -24.40 15.63 22.11
C LEU A 77 -25.55 14.84 22.75
N ARG A 78 -25.46 14.70 24.08
CA ARG A 78 -26.58 14.27 24.92
C ARG A 78 -27.46 15.50 25.10
N ARG A 79 -28.62 15.52 24.44
CA ARG A 79 -29.63 16.58 24.59
C ARG A 79 -30.07 16.68 26.06
N ALA A 80 -30.00 17.88 26.61
CA ALA A 80 -30.62 18.24 27.89
C ALA A 80 -32.14 18.34 27.72
N SER A 81 -32.87 17.91 28.76
CA SER A 81 -34.33 18.05 28.92
C SER A 81 -34.68 19.37 29.60
#